data_AF-A0A673HLM1-F1
#
_entry.id   AF-A0A673HLM1-F1
#
_cell.length_a   1.000
_cell.length_b   1.000
_cell.length_c   1.000
_cell.angle_alpha   90.00
_cell.angle_beta   90.00
_cell.angle_gamma   90.00
#
_symmetry.space_group_name_H-M   'P 1'
#
loop_
_entity.id
_entity.type
_entity.pdbx_description
1 polymer ?
#
loop_
_entity_poly.entity_id
_entity_poly.type
_entity_poly.pdbx_seq_one_letter_code
_entity_poly.pdbx_strand_id
1 'polypeptide(L)'
;MIDMKMEAIQKRVDANQEVAGEYLTYLLSNVKMSSKDVYGSISELLMAGVDTTSNTMLWALYLLSRDPEAQEALYQDVTRVLRGDGIPTAQEVNSMPYLKAVIKETLRMYPVVPMNSRLIAENDIVIGGHFFPKEVNCCKKVKC
;
A
#
# COMPACT_ATOMS: atom_id res chain seq x y z
N MET A 1 -1.71 21.87 -4.37
CA MET A 1 -1.85 21.22 -3.04
C MET A 1 -0.51 20.69 -2.53
N ILE A 2 0.27 19.98 -3.36
CA ILE A 2 1.62 19.51 -3.03
C ILE A 2 2.58 20.70 -2.86
N ASP A 3 2.58 21.65 -3.79
CA ASP A 3 3.49 22.82 -3.77
C ASP A 3 3.36 23.64 -2.49
N MET A 4 2.12 23.87 -2.03
CA MET A 4 1.86 24.60 -0.78
C MET A 4 2.42 23.88 0.45
N LYS A 5 2.30 22.54 0.52
CA LYS A 5 2.86 21.76 1.63
C LYS A 5 4.39 21.71 1.55
N MET A 6 4.96 21.62 0.35
CA MET A 6 6.39 21.67 0.11
C MET A 6 7.00 22.97 0.60
N GLU A 7 6.45 24.12 0.19
CA GLU A 7 6.92 25.44 0.62
C GLU A 7 6.80 25.63 2.14
N ALA A 8 5.70 25.17 2.74
CA ALA A 8 5.48 25.29 4.17
C ALA A 8 6.46 24.45 5.00
N ILE A 9 6.84 23.26 4.53
CA ILE A 9 7.79 22.37 5.22
C ILE A 9 9.23 22.84 4.99
N GLN A 10 9.58 23.24 3.76
CA GLN A 10 10.92 23.75 3.44
C GLN A 10 11.28 24.97 4.31
N LYS A 11 10.36 25.92 4.49
CA LYS A 11 10.57 27.08 5.37
C LYS A 11 10.89 26.69 6.82
N ARG A 12 10.33 25.60 7.33
CA ARG A 12 10.59 25.11 8.70
C ARG A 12 11.95 24.41 8.80
N VAL A 13 12.31 23.65 7.77
CA VAL A 13 13.63 23.02 7.65
C VAL A 13 14.74 24.08 7.57
N ASP A 14 14.56 25.10 6.73
CA ASP A 14 15.52 26.21 6.58
C ASP A 14 15.68 27.02 7.87
N ALA A 15 14.62 27.11 8.68
CA ALA A 15 14.62 27.77 9.98
C ALA A 15 15.24 26.92 11.11
N ASN A 16 15.80 25.74 10.80
CA ASN A 16 16.42 24.81 11.74
C ASN A 16 15.48 24.40 12.89
N GLN A 17 14.17 24.42 12.65
CA GLN A 17 13.16 24.02 13.63
C GLN A 17 13.07 22.48 13.67
N GLU A 18 12.79 21.93 14.86
CA GLU A 18 12.51 20.50 14.99
C GLU A 18 11.21 20.18 14.23
N VAL A 19 11.35 19.58 13.06
CA VAL A 19 10.21 19.16 12.26
C VAL A 19 9.92 17.69 12.54
N ALA A 20 9.08 17.41 13.54
CA ALA A 20 8.46 16.10 13.67
C ALA A 20 7.61 15.84 12.41
N GLY A 21 8.00 14.87 11.60
CA GLY A 21 7.68 14.89 10.18
C GLY A 21 7.05 13.62 9.63
N GLU A 22 5.96 13.78 8.90
CA GLU A 22 5.43 12.77 7.98
C GLU A 22 6.46 12.45 6.87
N TYR A 23 6.18 11.43 6.05
CA TYR A 23 7.07 10.95 4.97
C TYR A 23 7.69 12.07 4.11
N LEU A 24 6.94 13.15 3.86
CA LEU A 24 7.41 14.30 3.09
C LEU A 24 8.56 15.07 3.75
N THR A 25 8.46 15.33 5.05
CA THR A 25 9.51 15.99 5.82
C THR A 25 10.78 15.13 5.82
N TYR A 26 10.63 13.81 5.96
CA TYR A 26 11.76 12.89 5.90
C TYR A 26 12.50 12.96 4.55
N LEU A 27 11.76 13.00 3.43
CA LEU A 27 12.37 13.16 2.10
C LEU A 27 13.09 14.50 1.94
N LEU A 28 12.50 15.59 2.44
CA LEU A 28 13.07 16.94 2.36
C LEU A 28 14.29 17.14 3.25
N SER A 29 14.34 16.49 4.42
CA SER A 29 15.51 16.52 5.31
C SER A 29 16.68 15.66 4.79
N ASN A 30 16.46 14.81 3.79
CA ASN A 30 17.51 13.98 3.21
C ASN A 30 18.28 14.74 2.12
N VAL A 31 19.50 15.19 2.48
CA VAL A 31 20.40 16.01 1.65
C VAL A 31 20.77 15.37 0.29
N LYS A 32 20.46 14.09 0.08
CA LYS A 32 20.79 13.35 -1.16
C LYS A 32 19.71 13.38 -2.25
N MET A 33 18.52 13.93 -2.00
CA MET A 33 17.45 13.97 -3.00
C MET A 33 17.26 15.37 -3.58
N SER A 34 17.18 15.48 -4.90
CA SER A 34 16.81 16.74 -5.54
C SER A 34 15.32 17.01 -5.35
N SER A 35 14.89 18.27 -5.46
CA SER A 35 13.46 18.60 -5.41
C SER A 35 12.66 17.81 -6.45
N LYS A 36 13.23 17.56 -7.64
CA LYS A 36 12.61 16.75 -8.70
C LYS A 36 12.37 15.30 -8.25
N ASP A 37 13.32 14.70 -7.55
CA ASP A 37 13.19 13.33 -7.03
C ASP A 37 12.12 13.26 -5.94
N VAL A 38 12.02 14.29 -5.10
CA VAL A 38 10.97 14.40 -4.08
C VAL A 38 9.59 14.51 -4.72
N TYR A 39 9.42 15.40 -5.72
CA TYR A 39 8.16 15.52 -6.47
C TYR A 39 7.78 14.20 -7.17
N GLY A 40 8.75 13.54 -7.82
CA GLY A 40 8.55 12.24 -8.45
C GLY A 40 8.08 11.19 -7.45
N SER A 41 8.81 11.04 -6.34
CA SER A 41 8.52 10.03 -5.31
C SER A 41 7.13 10.20 -4.68
N ILE A 42 6.70 11.44 -4.40
CA ILE A 42 5.38 11.71 -3.83
C ILE A 42 4.28 11.42 -4.85
N SER A 43 4.49 11.84 -6.10
CA SER A 43 3.51 11.64 -7.17
C SER A 43 3.30 10.15 -7.44
N GLU A 44 4.39 9.39 -7.48
CA GLU A 44 4.35 7.92 -7.62
C GLU A 44 3.64 7.27 -6.43
N LEU A 45 3.94 7.68 -5.19
CA LEU A 45 3.29 7.13 -4.00
C LEU A 45 1.78 7.38 -3.99
N LEU A 46 1.36 8.61 -4.33
CA LEU A 46 -0.06 8.97 -4.38
C LEU A 46 -0.79 8.17 -5.48
N MET A 47 -0.21 8.13 -6.69
CA MET A 47 -0.79 7.38 -7.79
C MET A 47 -0.90 5.89 -7.47
N ALA A 48 0.17 5.29 -6.92
CA ALA A 48 0.17 3.88 -6.54
C ALA A 48 -0.82 3.57 -5.41
N GLY A 49 -1.01 4.50 -4.46
CA GLY A 49 -1.89 4.29 -3.31
C GLY A 49 -3.38 4.44 -3.63
N VAL A 50 -3.76 5.39 -4.51
CA VAL A 50 -5.18 5.73 -4.74
C VAL A 50 -5.93 4.60 -5.44
N ASP A 51 -5.50 4.20 -6.63
CA ASP A 51 -6.24 3.23 -7.44
C ASP A 51 -6.23 1.84 -6.80
N THR A 52 -5.11 1.46 -6.19
CA THR A 52 -4.95 0.13 -5.61
C THR A 52 -5.79 -0.09 -4.36
N THR A 53 -5.78 0.87 -3.43
CA THR A 53 -6.54 0.77 -2.19
C THR A 53 -8.04 0.95 -2.45
N SER A 54 -8.43 1.88 -3.32
CA SER A 54 -9.84 2.11 -3.68
C SER A 54 -10.46 0.87 -4.30
N ASN A 55 -9.76 0.21 -5.23
CA ASN A 55 -10.25 -1.03 -5.84
C ASN A 55 -10.33 -2.18 -4.81
N THR A 56 -9.37 -2.29 -3.90
CA THR A 56 -9.42 -3.31 -2.82
C THR A 56 -10.64 -3.10 -1.94
N MET A 57 -10.89 -1.86 -1.51
CA MET A 57 -12.06 -1.53 -0.67
C MET A 57 -13.38 -1.79 -1.39
N LEU A 58 -13.47 -1.44 -2.68
CA LEU A 58 -14.65 -1.71 -3.51
C LEU A 58 -15.00 -3.21 -3.51
N TRP A 59 -14.03 -4.07 -3.80
CA TRP A 59 -14.26 -5.53 -3.83
C TRP A 59 -14.55 -6.10 -2.45
N ALA A 60 -13.87 -5.61 -1.39
CA ALA A 60 -14.14 -6.05 -0.03
C ALA A 60 -15.59 -5.74 0.39
N LEU A 61 -16.06 -4.52 0.15
CA LEU A 61 -17.43 -4.11 0.45
C LEU A 61 -18.45 -4.87 -0.40
N TYR A 62 -18.15 -5.09 -1.67
CA TYR A 62 -19.00 -5.89 -2.55
C TYR A 62 -19.15 -7.33 -2.01
N LEU A 63 -18.05 -7.99 -1.68
CA LEU A 63 -18.04 -9.36 -1.14
C LEU A 63 -18.81 -9.46 0.18
N LEU A 64 -18.58 -8.53 1.12
CA LEU A 64 -19.28 -8.50 2.40
C LEU A 64 -20.79 -8.29 2.22
N SER A 65 -21.20 -7.43 1.29
CA SER A 65 -22.63 -7.21 1.00
C SER A 65 -23.36 -8.46 0.49
N ARG A 66 -22.61 -9.43 -0.04
CA ARG A 66 -23.15 -10.70 -0.55
C ARG A 66 -23.10 -11.83 0.46
N ASP A 67 -22.40 -11.64 1.58
CA ASP A 67 -22.22 -12.63 2.64
C ASP A 67 -22.51 -12.00 4.01
N PRO A 68 -23.80 -11.99 4.43
CA PRO A 68 -24.20 -11.42 5.71
C PRO A 68 -23.53 -12.08 6.92
N GLU A 69 -23.20 -13.37 6.84
CA GLU A 69 -22.53 -14.10 7.92
C GLU A 69 -21.09 -13.60 8.09
N ALA A 70 -20.36 -13.45 6.97
CA ALA A 70 -19.03 -12.87 7.00
C ALA A 70 -19.03 -11.40 7.45
N GLN A 71 -20.04 -10.63 7.06
CA GLN A 71 -20.20 -9.24 7.50
C GLN A 71 -20.46 -9.15 9.01
N GLU A 72 -21.32 -10.01 9.56
CA GLU A 72 -21.59 -10.07 11.01
C GLU A 72 -20.34 -10.53 11.79
N ALA A 73 -19.62 -11.54 11.30
CA ALA A 73 -18.37 -11.99 11.92
C ALA A 73 -17.31 -10.88 11.94
N LEU A 74 -17.21 -10.08 10.87
CA LEU A 74 -16.32 -8.92 10.81
C LEU A 74 -16.75 -7.84 11.81
N TYR A 75 -18.04 -7.54 11.88
CA TYR A 75 -18.57 -6.58 12.84
C TYR A 75 -18.26 -6.99 14.29
N GLN A 76 -18.41 -8.27 14.62
CA GLN A 76 -18.07 -8.79 15.95
C GLN A 76 -16.56 -8.70 16.22
N ASP A 77 -15.70 -9.00 15.25
CA ASP A 77 -14.24 -8.89 15.42
C ASP A 77 -13.81 -7.44 15.69
N VAL A 78 -14.38 -6.48 14.96
CA VAL A 78 -14.09 -5.05 15.12
C VAL A 78 -14.61 -4.53 16.46
N THR A 79 -15.88 -4.78 16.78
CA THR A 79 -16.54 -4.27 18.00
C THR A 79 -15.95 -4.90 19.28
N ARG A 80 -15.41 -6.12 19.20
CA ARG A 80 -14.68 -6.75 20.30
C ARG A 80 -13.42 -5.99 20.68
N VAL A 81 -12.74 -5.39 19.70
CA VAL A 81 -11.51 -4.63 19.91
C VAL A 81 -11.82 -3.17 20.22
N LEU A 82 -12.70 -2.54 19.42
CA LEU A 82 -13.10 -1.15 19.58
C LEU A 82 -14.24 -1.05 20.58
N ARG A 83 -13.90 -0.77 21.84
CA ARG A 83 -14.88 -0.62 22.94
C ARG A 83 -15.68 0.69 22.89
N GLY A 84 -15.80 1.33 21.73
CA GLY A 84 -16.50 2.60 21.52
C GLY A 84 -16.22 3.23 20.15
N ASP A 85 -16.74 4.44 19.92
CA ASP A 85 -16.71 5.15 18.63
C ASP A 85 -15.40 5.92 18.35
N GLY A 86 -14.29 5.48 18.98
CA GLY A 86 -12.99 6.11 18.84
C GLY A 86 -12.30 5.77 17.51
N ILE A 87 -11.37 6.63 17.08
CA ILE A 87 -10.48 6.31 15.96
C ILE A 87 -9.55 5.17 16.40
N PRO A 88 -9.52 4.03 15.68
CA PRO A 88 -8.70 2.89 16.07
C PRO A 88 -7.21 3.22 15.95
N THR A 89 -6.43 2.81 16.94
CA THR A 89 -4.97 2.85 16.90
C THR A 89 -4.41 1.73 16.01
N ALA A 90 -3.17 1.89 15.53
CA ALA A 90 -2.50 0.85 14.74
C ALA A 90 -2.36 -0.49 15.48
N GLN A 91 -2.26 -0.46 16.82
CA GLN A 91 -2.18 -1.67 17.64
C GLN A 91 -3.53 -2.39 17.70
N GLU A 92 -4.62 -1.65 17.81
CA GLU A 92 -5.99 -2.20 17.80
C GLU A 92 -6.35 -2.80 16.44
N VAL A 93 -6.06 -2.11 15.33
CA VAL A 93 -6.28 -2.70 13.99
C VAL A 93 -5.47 -4.00 13.83
N ASN A 94 -4.26 -4.05 14.43
CA ASN A 94 -3.44 -5.26 14.40
C ASN A 94 -4.00 -6.42 15.22
N SER A 95 -4.90 -6.18 16.18
CA SER A 95 -5.54 -7.22 16.99
C SER A 95 -6.88 -7.72 16.44
N MET A 96 -7.25 -7.33 15.21
CA MET A 96 -8.43 -7.78 14.45
C MET A 96 -8.03 -8.87 13.41
N PRO A 97 -7.95 -10.16 13.79
CA PRO A 97 -7.53 -11.22 12.89
C PRO A 97 -8.51 -11.46 11.73
N TYR A 98 -9.81 -11.30 11.95
CA TYR A 98 -10.82 -11.55 10.93
C TYR A 98 -10.83 -10.45 9.87
N LEU A 99 -10.63 -9.19 10.29
CA LEU A 99 -10.40 -8.08 9.36
C LEU A 99 -9.24 -8.39 8.40
N LYS A 100 -8.12 -8.90 8.91
CA LYS A 100 -6.98 -9.31 8.07
C LYS A 100 -7.34 -10.45 7.13
N ALA A 101 -8.16 -11.40 7.58
CA ALA A 101 -8.63 -12.51 6.75
C ALA A 101 -9.51 -12.01 5.60
N VAL A 102 -10.45 -11.09 5.86
CA VAL A 102 -11.32 -10.48 4.85
C VAL A 102 -10.51 -9.78 3.76
N ILE A 103 -9.50 -8.98 4.13
CA ILE A 103 -8.65 -8.30 3.14
C ILE A 103 -7.83 -9.31 2.33
N LYS A 104 -7.27 -10.34 2.96
CA LYS A 104 -6.53 -11.39 2.27
C LYS A 104 -7.41 -12.15 1.28
N GLU A 105 -8.62 -12.49 1.68
CA GLU A 105 -9.55 -13.24 0.84
C GLU A 105 -10.10 -12.39 -0.31
N THR A 106 -10.32 -11.10 -0.07
CA THR A 106 -10.63 -10.12 -1.12
C THR A 106 -9.53 -10.09 -2.17
N LEU A 107 -8.26 -10.01 -1.76
CA LEU A 107 -7.12 -9.98 -2.68
C LEU A 107 -6.84 -11.34 -3.35
N ARG A 108 -7.25 -12.46 -2.73
CA ARG A 108 -7.19 -13.78 -3.34
C ARG A 108 -8.18 -13.88 -4.51
N MET A 109 -9.42 -13.43 -4.31
CA MET A 109 -10.46 -13.47 -5.33
C MET A 109 -10.30 -12.38 -6.40
N TYR A 110 -9.96 -11.16 -5.98
CA TYR A 110 -9.85 -9.98 -6.83
C TYR A 110 -8.50 -9.28 -6.62
N PRO A 111 -7.41 -9.85 -7.17
CA PRO A 111 -6.09 -9.24 -7.07
C PRO A 111 -6.05 -7.92 -7.84
N VAL A 112 -5.71 -6.83 -7.16
CA VAL A 112 -5.55 -5.49 -7.76
C VAL A 112 -4.48 -5.48 -8.86
N VAL A 113 -3.38 -6.19 -8.62
CA VAL A 113 -2.27 -6.32 -9.57
C VAL A 113 -2.22 -7.78 -10.02
N PRO A 114 -2.88 -8.14 -11.14
CA PRO A 114 -3.02 -9.53 -11.57
C PRO A 114 -1.70 -10.12 -12.09
N MET A 115 -0.72 -9.28 -12.44
CA MET A 115 0.53 -9.72 -13.04
C MET A 115 1.67 -8.77 -12.69
N ASN A 116 2.84 -9.34 -12.40
CA ASN A 116 4.09 -8.62 -12.20
C ASN A 116 5.12 -9.08 -13.24
N SER A 117 5.70 -8.14 -13.98
CA SER A 117 6.77 -8.42 -14.95
C SER A 117 8.15 -8.20 -14.34
N ARG A 118 9.12 -9.00 -14.77
CA ARG A 118 10.55 -8.87 -14.44
C ARG A 118 11.37 -9.19 -15.69
N LEU A 119 12.35 -8.35 -15.99
CA LEU A 119 13.35 -8.62 -17.02
C LEU A 119 14.50 -9.42 -16.39
N ILE A 120 14.86 -10.57 -16.97
CA ILE A 120 16.03 -11.34 -16.56
C ILE A 120 17.26 -10.67 -17.18
N ALA A 121 17.90 -9.76 -16.45
CA ALA A 121 18.94 -8.90 -17.04
C ALA A 121 20.33 -9.55 -17.12
N GLU A 122 20.73 -10.35 -16.13
CA GLU A 122 22.15 -10.66 -15.94
C GLU A 122 22.54 -12.11 -16.30
N ASN A 123 21.77 -13.08 -15.84
CA ASN A 123 22.11 -14.51 -15.98
C ASN A 123 20.90 -15.31 -16.45
N ASP A 124 21.15 -16.39 -17.18
CA ASP A 124 20.13 -17.40 -17.48
C ASP A 124 19.63 -18.02 -16.16
N ILE A 125 18.33 -18.30 -16.05
CA ILE A 125 17.72 -18.84 -14.83
C ILE A 125 16.86 -20.07 -15.12
N VAL A 126 16.75 -20.96 -14.13
CA VAL A 126 15.83 -22.09 -14.17
C VAL A 126 14.74 -21.90 -13.12
N ILE A 127 13.47 -21.81 -13.53
CA ILE A 127 12.32 -21.68 -12.64
C ILE A 127 11.40 -22.88 -12.84
N GLY A 128 11.12 -23.64 -11.77
CA GLY A 128 10.21 -24.79 -11.83
C GLY A 128 10.66 -25.87 -12.83
N GLY A 129 11.97 -26.00 -13.07
CA GLY A 129 12.53 -26.92 -14.06
C GLY A 129 12.57 -26.39 -15.50
N HIS A 130 12.07 -25.18 -15.76
CA HIS A 130 12.11 -24.53 -17.07
C HIS A 130 13.27 -23.53 -17.16
N PHE A 131 14.02 -23.60 -18.26
CA PHE A 131 15.12 -22.70 -18.57
C PHE A 131 14.62 -21.40 -19.22
N PHE A 132 15.09 -20.27 -18.70
CA PHE A 132 14.83 -18.93 -19.22
C PHE A 132 16.17 -18.24 -19.52
N PRO A 133 16.44 -17.89 -20.79
CA PRO A 133 17.66 -17.17 -21.12
C PRO A 133 17.61 -15.71 -20.64
N LYS A 134 18.78 -15.10 -20.53
CA LYS A 134 18.91 -13.66 -20.31
C LYS A 134 18.15 -12.84 -21.35
N GLU A 135 17.80 -11.62 -20.96
CA GLU A 135 17.04 -10.63 -21.73
C GLU A 135 15.58 -11.02 -22.03
N VAL A 136 15.05 -12.03 -21.33
CA VAL A 136 13.63 -12.42 -21.42
C VAL A 136 12.80 -11.74 -20.34
N ASN A 137 11.63 -11.23 -20.74
CA ASN A 137 10.60 -10.75 -19.82
C ASN A 137 9.79 -11.92 -19.25
N CYS A 138 9.90 -12.11 -17.94
CA CYS A 138 9.12 -13.08 -17.19
C CYS A 138 7.94 -12.41 -16.49
N CYS A 139 6.74 -12.83 -16.85
CA CYS A 139 5.50 -12.36 -16.26
C CYS A 139 4.96 -13.36 -15.24
N LYS A 140 4.95 -12.98 -13.95
CA LYS A 140 4.31 -13.76 -12.89
C LYS A 140 2.86 -13.32 -12.75
N LYS A 141 1.93 -14.21 -13.14
CA LYS A 141 0.50 -14.03 -12.87
C LYS A 141 0.18 -14.43 -11.43
N VAL A 142 -0.62 -13.61 -10.74
CA VAL A 142 -1.23 -14.00 -9.47
C VAL A 142 -2.37 -14.96 -9.81
N LYS A 143 -2.27 -16.20 -9.34
CA LYS A 143 -3.37 -17.17 -9.47
C LYS A 143 -4.41 -16.91 -8.38
N CYS A 144 -5.67 -16.83 -8.78
CA CYS A 144 -6.84 -16.85 -7.90
C CYS A 144 -7.08 -18.25 -7.32
#